data_AF-A0A2N1DLA9-F1
#
_entry.id   AF-A0A2N1DLA9-F1
#
_cell.length_a   1.000
_cell.length_b   1.000
_cell.length_c   1.000
_cell.angle_alpha   90.00
_cell.angle_beta   90.00
_cell.angle_gamma   90.00
#
_symmetry.space_group_name_H-M   'P 1'
#
loop_
_entity.id
_entity.type
_entity.pdbx_description
1 polymer ?
#
loop_
_entity_poly.entity_id
_entity_poly.type
_entity_poly.pdbx_seq_one_letter_code
_entity_poly.pdbx_strand_id
1 'polypeptide(L)'
;MKKKKGIALVPVLIITTITSTLAFSQLHHNRLLERVAGNQQKEISARHAAEKGVFSAFEYIKFQSEYGTSNDQIIDKLIKSKKVNLSANESYSFPADKNFSILSDTTVVTVVSMGEFGGATAYLKAVIKTLDAPGGLGKAVSYCSINYYYPNEDNTVTALASGYSEYCSDDLYHISPFKSYAAISGAAINITASSTVNGDLAAQAAVVIGADSVVHNIYAGAAVTTGAWSNVENIFSGDATSLGANAIAQNIHAGAAINVGAEGDVQAVYAGAAITLGAGASTTGVLTEDANADDYAETGDIHNAGNMTDMIALITDTQSALSALEPSPENGPLSTTMETRTLAPGVWKGSAVTIAASSTITFDADESTDNEDHVWVINLSDALTVGALTNFEIIGLNDTDTATIIWNVGAALTMGAGTSFRGTAFVGGAVTAATSSVSCGHLYATAAIGIGSIGVDSEGDAVSCENSDAVFTYLEALD
;
A
#
# COMPACT_ATOMS: atom_id res chain seq x y z
N MET A 1 -5.40 3.32 82.55
CA MET A 1 -5.44 3.65 81.10
C MET A 1 -4.07 3.40 80.48
N LYS A 2 -3.92 2.47 79.53
CA LYS A 2 -2.84 2.49 78.53
C LYS A 2 -3.34 1.85 77.22
N LYS A 3 -3.34 2.62 76.12
CA LYS A 3 -3.78 2.18 74.78
C LYS A 3 -2.61 2.29 73.78
N LYS A 4 -2.31 1.13 73.19
CA LYS A 4 -1.79 0.74 71.86
C LYS A 4 -0.86 1.69 71.05
N LYS A 5 0.30 1.14 70.67
CA LYS A 5 1.03 1.43 69.41
C LYS A 5 1.46 0.10 68.78
N GLY A 6 0.85 -0.29 67.66
CA GLY A 6 1.17 -1.58 67.03
C GLY A 6 0.48 -1.87 65.68
N ILE A 7 0.13 -0.85 64.89
CA ILE A 7 -0.64 -1.05 63.63
C ILE A 7 0.09 -0.53 62.38
N ALA A 8 1.22 0.17 62.51
CA ALA A 8 1.89 0.76 61.34
C ALA A 8 2.84 -0.18 60.57
N LEU A 9 3.22 -1.33 61.13
CA LEU A 9 4.24 -2.19 60.51
C LEU A 9 3.70 -3.06 59.36
N VAL A 10 2.45 -3.52 59.48
CA VAL A 10 1.82 -4.44 58.51
C VAL A 10 1.50 -3.76 57.17
N PRO A 11 0.94 -2.53 57.13
CA PRO A 11 0.66 -1.85 55.87
C PRO A 11 1.94 -1.53 55.08
N VAL A 12 3.01 -1.10 55.78
CA VAL A 12 4.30 -0.80 55.15
C VAL A 12 4.88 -2.05 54.52
N LEU A 13 4.84 -3.19 55.23
CA LEU A 13 5.34 -4.45 54.71
C LEU A 13 4.58 -4.86 53.43
N ILE A 14 3.24 -4.79 53.46
CA ILE A 14 2.38 -5.14 52.31
C ILE A 14 2.67 -4.23 51.11
N ILE A 15 2.81 -2.93 51.32
CA ILE A 15 3.13 -1.99 50.23
C ILE A 15 4.49 -2.31 49.62
N THR A 16 5.53 -2.55 50.43
CA THR A 16 6.84 -2.96 49.89
C THR A 16 6.76 -4.26 49.09
N THR A 17 6.01 -5.26 49.55
CA THR A 17 5.88 -6.53 48.81
C THR A 17 5.18 -6.33 47.47
N ILE A 18 4.08 -5.57 47.44
CA ILE A 18 3.35 -5.26 46.19
C ILE A 18 4.25 -4.51 45.21
N THR A 19 4.98 -3.50 45.70
CA THR A 19 5.87 -2.68 44.86
C THR A 19 7.04 -3.51 44.30
N SER A 20 7.63 -4.39 45.12
CA SER A 20 8.67 -5.32 44.65
C SER A 20 8.12 -6.32 43.63
N THR A 21 6.92 -6.85 43.83
CA THR A 21 6.29 -7.80 42.89
C THR A 21 5.98 -7.13 41.54
N LEU A 22 5.51 -5.87 41.56
CA LEU A 22 5.28 -5.07 40.35
C LEU A 22 6.59 -4.80 39.61
N ALA A 23 7.66 -4.43 40.33
CA ALA A 23 8.98 -4.21 39.73
C ALA A 23 9.54 -5.48 39.09
N PHE A 24 9.41 -6.65 39.74
CA PHE A 24 9.84 -7.93 39.14
C PHE A 24 8.99 -8.34 37.95
N SER A 25 7.69 -8.04 37.96
CA SER A 25 6.80 -8.29 36.80
C SER A 25 7.20 -7.43 35.59
N GLN A 26 7.54 -6.15 35.80
CA GLN A 26 8.02 -5.28 34.73
C GLN A 26 9.40 -5.71 34.20
N LEU A 27 10.32 -6.16 35.06
CA LEU A 27 11.60 -6.72 34.62
C LEU A 27 11.43 -8.00 33.79
N HIS A 28 10.46 -8.85 34.13
CA HIS A 28 10.16 -10.05 33.33
C HIS A 28 9.54 -9.69 31.98
N HIS A 29 8.64 -8.71 31.93
CA HIS A 29 8.03 -8.23 30.69
C HIS A 29 9.07 -7.58 29.77
N ASN A 30 9.97 -6.75 30.30
CA ASN A 30 11.07 -6.17 29.53
C ASN A 30 12.01 -7.24 28.96
N ARG A 31 12.31 -8.29 29.75
CA ARG A 31 13.15 -9.40 29.26
C ARG A 31 12.47 -10.22 28.17
N LEU A 32 11.13 -10.33 28.19
CA LEU A 32 10.38 -10.97 27.11
C LEU A 32 10.36 -10.10 25.86
N LEU A 33 10.14 -8.79 26.00
CA LEU A 33 10.21 -7.83 24.89
C LEU A 33 11.60 -7.78 24.26
N GLU A 34 12.67 -7.79 25.07
CA GLU A 34 14.06 -7.88 24.57
C GLU A 34 14.32 -9.19 23.82
N ARG A 35 13.72 -10.32 24.27
CA ARG A 35 13.83 -11.60 23.56
C ARG A 35 13.02 -11.62 22.27
N VAL A 36 11.85 -10.99 22.24
CA VAL A 36 11.00 -10.87 21.04
C VAL A 36 11.67 -9.94 20.02
N ALA A 37 12.13 -8.77 20.44
CA ALA A 37 12.86 -7.82 19.60
C ALA A 37 14.18 -8.45 19.07
N GLY A 38 14.92 -9.16 19.92
CA GLY A 38 16.13 -9.87 19.50
C GLY A 38 15.86 -11.03 18.53
N ASN A 39 14.73 -11.73 18.66
CA ASN A 39 14.33 -12.78 17.72
C ASN A 39 13.84 -12.18 16.39
N GLN A 40 13.05 -11.10 16.44
CA GLN A 40 12.61 -10.37 15.24
C GLN A 40 13.80 -9.78 14.48
N GLN A 41 14.79 -9.21 15.18
CA GLN A 41 16.00 -8.70 14.55
C GLN A 41 16.78 -9.80 13.83
N LYS A 42 16.86 -11.02 14.41
CA LYS A 42 17.48 -12.17 13.75
C LYS A 42 16.72 -12.61 12.51
N GLU A 43 15.39 -12.61 12.58
CA GLU A 43 14.52 -12.97 11.46
C GLU A 43 14.64 -11.98 10.30
N ILE A 44 14.60 -10.66 10.59
CA ILE A 44 14.80 -9.60 9.61
C ILE A 44 16.20 -9.70 8.98
N SER A 45 17.23 -9.98 9.79
CA SER A 45 18.59 -10.17 9.27
C SER A 45 18.69 -11.39 8.35
N ALA A 46 17.99 -12.49 8.69
CA ALA A 46 17.91 -13.67 7.82
C ALA A 46 17.16 -13.38 6.51
N ARG A 47 16.09 -12.57 6.52
CA ARG A 47 15.40 -12.10 5.30
C ARG A 47 16.34 -11.30 4.41
N HIS A 48 17.01 -10.32 4.99
CA HIS A 48 17.95 -9.47 4.28
C HIS A 48 19.09 -10.27 3.64
N ALA A 49 19.55 -11.33 4.32
CA ALA A 49 20.52 -12.27 3.75
C ALA A 49 19.95 -13.05 2.54
N ALA A 50 18.70 -13.53 2.64
CA ALA A 50 18.02 -14.22 1.55
C ALA A 50 17.82 -13.30 0.33
N GLU A 51 17.40 -12.06 0.55
CA GLU A 51 17.26 -11.00 -0.47
C GLU A 51 18.57 -10.76 -1.21
N LYS A 52 19.68 -10.54 -0.49
CA LYS A 52 21.01 -10.36 -1.11
C LYS A 52 21.40 -11.49 -2.05
N GLY A 53 21.05 -12.72 -1.72
CA GLY A 53 21.32 -13.88 -2.57
C GLY A 53 20.53 -13.85 -3.89
N VAL A 54 19.26 -13.44 -3.85
CA VAL A 54 18.44 -13.25 -5.06
C VAL A 54 18.98 -12.10 -5.90
N PHE A 55 19.25 -10.94 -5.31
CA PHE A 55 19.79 -9.78 -6.03
C PHE A 55 21.17 -10.05 -6.65
N SER A 56 22.04 -10.79 -5.96
CA SER A 56 23.34 -11.17 -6.53
C SER A 56 23.20 -12.12 -7.73
N ALA A 57 22.19 -13.01 -7.72
CA ALA A 57 21.90 -13.84 -8.88
C ALA A 57 21.43 -12.98 -10.07
N PHE A 58 20.61 -11.96 -9.82
CA PHE A 58 20.21 -10.99 -10.84
C PHE A 58 21.40 -10.22 -11.43
N GLU A 59 22.30 -9.68 -10.60
CA GLU A 59 23.50 -8.98 -11.07
C GLU A 59 24.38 -9.89 -11.93
N TYR A 60 24.55 -11.15 -11.54
CA TYR A 60 25.31 -12.13 -12.32
C TYR A 60 24.65 -12.41 -13.69
N ILE A 61 23.33 -12.58 -13.72
CA ILE A 61 22.57 -12.79 -14.96
C ILE A 61 22.73 -11.58 -15.88
N LYS A 62 22.56 -10.36 -15.34
CA LYS A 62 22.74 -9.11 -16.07
C LYS A 62 24.15 -8.97 -16.64
N PHE A 63 25.17 -9.15 -15.80
CA PHE A 63 26.57 -9.06 -16.20
C PHE A 63 26.87 -10.04 -17.34
N GLN A 64 26.56 -11.33 -17.19
CA GLN A 64 26.88 -12.32 -18.22
C GLN A 64 26.11 -12.12 -19.53
N SER A 65 24.91 -11.55 -19.45
CA SER A 65 24.14 -11.14 -20.62
C SER A 65 24.83 -10.05 -21.43
N GLU A 66 25.37 -9.02 -20.75
CA GLU A 66 26.10 -7.92 -21.39
C GLU A 66 27.36 -8.42 -22.12
N TYR A 67 27.92 -9.57 -21.73
CA TYR A 67 29.02 -10.26 -22.43
C TYR A 67 28.58 -11.15 -23.61
N GLY A 68 27.28 -11.19 -23.95
CA GLY A 68 26.75 -11.97 -25.07
C GLY A 68 26.72 -13.48 -24.83
N THR A 69 26.73 -13.92 -23.56
CA THR A 69 26.60 -15.34 -23.18
C THR A 69 25.15 -15.78 -23.40
N SER A 70 24.91 -16.97 -23.96
CA SER A 70 23.53 -17.46 -24.17
C SER A 70 22.85 -17.82 -22.84
N ASN A 71 21.52 -17.71 -22.80
CA ASN A 71 20.70 -17.99 -21.61
C ASN A 71 21.02 -19.37 -21.01
N ASP A 72 21.10 -20.41 -21.85
CA ASP A 72 21.47 -21.78 -21.44
C ASP A 72 22.83 -21.85 -20.75
N GLN A 73 23.81 -21.06 -21.19
CA GLN A 73 25.16 -21.05 -20.62
C GLN A 73 25.24 -20.26 -19.30
N ILE A 74 24.43 -19.21 -19.14
CA ILE A 74 24.31 -18.45 -17.89
C ILE A 74 23.66 -19.32 -16.81
N ILE A 75 22.57 -20.00 -17.17
CA ILE A 75 21.80 -20.89 -16.29
C ILE A 75 22.66 -22.09 -15.88
N ASP A 76 23.35 -22.75 -16.82
CA ASP A 76 24.25 -23.88 -16.52
C ASP A 76 25.43 -23.46 -15.61
N LYS A 77 25.94 -22.23 -15.76
CA LYS A 77 26.96 -21.69 -14.85
C LYS A 77 26.41 -21.35 -13.46
N LEU A 78 25.19 -20.83 -13.33
CA LEU A 78 24.56 -20.58 -12.02
C LEU A 78 24.32 -21.88 -11.26
N ILE A 79 23.83 -22.91 -11.96
CA ILE A 79 23.62 -24.24 -11.38
C ILE A 79 24.95 -24.87 -10.95
N LYS A 80 26.00 -24.74 -11.78
CA LYS A 80 27.33 -25.33 -11.48
C LYS A 80 28.16 -24.52 -10.49
N SER A 81 27.95 -23.22 -10.36
CA SER A 81 28.82 -22.36 -9.55
C SER A 81 28.70 -22.67 -8.06
N LYS A 82 27.51 -23.05 -7.56
CA LYS A 82 27.19 -23.09 -6.11
C LYS A 82 27.71 -21.86 -5.34
N LYS A 83 27.94 -20.74 -6.03
CA LYS A 83 28.74 -19.63 -5.54
C LYS A 83 28.15 -18.32 -6.06
N VAL A 84 27.58 -17.58 -5.13
CA VAL A 84 27.93 -16.17 -4.98
C VAL A 84 28.71 -16.08 -3.67
N ASN A 85 29.97 -15.66 -3.75
CA ASN A 85 30.87 -15.54 -2.61
C ASN A 85 30.92 -14.05 -2.22
N LEU A 86 30.29 -13.68 -1.11
CA LEU A 86 30.58 -12.43 -0.41
C LEU A 86 31.15 -12.81 0.95
N SER A 87 32.46 -12.72 1.05
CA SER A 87 33.22 -12.98 2.26
C SER A 87 32.80 -12.03 3.39
N ALA A 88 31.89 -12.46 4.25
CA ALA A 88 32.10 -12.64 5.69
C ALA A 88 30.81 -13.21 6.33
N ASN A 89 30.87 -14.51 6.66
CA ASN A 89 30.02 -15.25 7.61
C ASN A 89 28.58 -15.71 7.27
N GLU A 90 28.08 -15.59 6.04
CA GLU A 90 26.75 -16.14 5.70
C GLU A 90 26.88 -17.25 4.64
N SER A 91 26.45 -18.47 4.98
CA SER A 91 26.49 -19.63 4.09
C SER A 91 25.21 -19.65 3.25
N TYR A 92 25.32 -19.46 1.93
CA TYR A 92 24.18 -19.56 1.01
C TYR A 92 24.23 -20.91 0.28
N SER A 93 23.13 -21.68 0.31
CA SER A 93 22.96 -22.88 -0.50
C SER A 93 21.66 -22.83 -1.27
N PHE A 94 21.72 -22.97 -2.59
CA PHE A 94 20.55 -23.29 -3.41
C PHE A 94 20.10 -24.72 -3.09
N PRO A 95 18.81 -24.97 -2.75
CA PRO A 95 18.32 -26.33 -2.59
C PRO A 95 18.51 -27.11 -3.89
N ALA A 96 19.12 -28.29 -3.82
CA ALA A 96 19.56 -29.08 -4.97
C ALA A 96 18.41 -29.80 -5.71
N ASP A 97 17.16 -29.42 -5.47
CA ASP A 97 15.99 -30.22 -5.82
C ASP A 97 15.32 -29.73 -7.11
N LYS A 98 15.86 -30.21 -8.23
CA LYS A 98 15.19 -30.77 -9.43
C LYS A 98 13.89 -30.19 -10.02
N ASN A 99 13.41 -28.99 -9.70
CA ASN A 99 12.24 -28.40 -10.38
C ASN A 99 12.60 -27.16 -11.21
N PHE A 100 13.51 -27.35 -12.16
CA PHE A 100 13.65 -26.44 -13.30
C PHE A 100 12.81 -27.01 -14.45
N SER A 101 11.57 -26.54 -14.61
CA SER A 101 10.71 -26.91 -15.74
C SER A 101 10.85 -25.87 -16.84
N ILE A 102 11.46 -26.28 -17.95
CA ILE A 102 11.53 -25.49 -19.19
C ILE A 102 10.19 -25.69 -19.91
N LEU A 103 9.32 -24.67 -19.89
CA LEU A 103 8.21 -24.56 -20.84
C LEU A 103 8.75 -23.78 -22.04
N SER A 104 8.79 -24.44 -23.19
CA SER A 104 9.29 -23.87 -24.43
C SER A 104 8.33 -22.80 -24.93
N ASP A 105 8.74 -21.54 -24.77
CA ASP A 105 8.58 -20.37 -25.66
C ASP A 105 8.77 -19.04 -24.90
N THR A 106 8.92 -19.10 -23.57
CA THR A 106 9.50 -18.02 -22.73
C THR A 106 10.33 -18.66 -21.62
N THR A 107 11.63 -18.33 -21.49
CA THR A 107 12.46 -19.00 -20.46
C THR A 107 12.15 -18.43 -19.09
N VAL A 108 11.32 -19.11 -18.30
CA VAL A 108 11.06 -18.79 -16.90
C VAL A 108 12.14 -19.44 -16.01
N VAL A 109 12.88 -18.64 -15.26
CA VAL A 109 13.93 -19.02 -14.32
C VAL A 109 13.44 -18.76 -12.89
N THR A 110 13.32 -19.80 -12.08
CA THR A 110 13.05 -19.66 -10.64
C THR A 110 14.35 -19.66 -9.85
N VAL A 111 14.56 -18.65 -9.01
CA VAL A 111 15.69 -18.49 -8.10
C VAL A 111 15.20 -18.61 -6.67
N VAL A 112 15.79 -19.50 -5.87
CA VAL A 112 15.50 -19.62 -4.44
C VAL A 112 16.77 -19.36 -3.65
N SER A 113 16.74 -18.35 -2.79
CA SER A 113 17.82 -18.02 -1.86
C SER A 113 17.42 -18.36 -0.43
N MET A 114 18.39 -18.81 0.37
CA MET A 114 18.22 -19.10 1.79
C MET A 114 19.15 -18.19 2.58
N GLY A 115 18.59 -17.43 3.52
CA GLY A 115 19.33 -16.59 4.45
C GLY A 115 19.32 -17.19 5.84
N GLU A 116 20.48 -17.26 6.49
CA GLU A 116 20.62 -17.75 7.87
C GLU A 116 21.33 -16.70 8.74
N PHE A 117 20.68 -16.29 9.84
CA PHE A 117 21.29 -15.36 10.78
C PHE A 117 20.91 -15.70 12.23
N GLY A 118 21.92 -15.97 13.07
CA GLY A 118 21.73 -16.17 14.51
C GLY A 118 20.79 -17.32 14.91
N GLY A 119 20.63 -18.33 14.03
CA GLY A 119 19.76 -19.50 14.20
C GLY A 119 18.36 -19.35 13.57
N ALA A 120 18.05 -18.20 12.98
CA ALA A 120 16.85 -18.00 12.15
C ALA A 120 17.19 -18.28 10.69
N THR A 121 16.27 -18.93 9.97
CA THR A 121 16.39 -19.25 8.55
C THR A 121 15.20 -18.63 7.81
N ALA A 122 15.46 -17.95 6.71
CA ALA A 122 14.45 -17.38 5.81
C ALA A 122 14.71 -17.84 4.38
N TYR A 123 13.66 -18.10 3.62
CA TYR A 123 13.76 -18.44 2.20
C TYR A 123 13.08 -17.36 1.37
N LEU A 124 13.73 -17.00 0.27
CA LEU A 124 13.19 -16.08 -0.72
C LEU A 124 13.16 -16.77 -2.08
N LYS A 125 11.96 -16.91 -2.65
CA LYS A 125 11.76 -17.42 -4.01
C LYS A 125 11.40 -16.26 -4.94
N ALA A 126 12.16 -16.11 -6.01
CA ALA A 126 11.92 -15.18 -7.09
C ALA A 126 11.72 -15.93 -8.41
N VAL A 127 10.76 -15.50 -9.21
CA VAL A 127 10.51 -16.06 -10.55
C VAL A 127 10.82 -14.99 -11.59
N ILE A 128 11.69 -15.32 -12.53
CA ILE A 128 12.24 -14.43 -13.56
C ILE A 128 11.77 -14.94 -14.91
N LYS A 129 11.10 -14.11 -15.73
CA LYS A 129 10.76 -14.48 -17.11
C LYS A 129 11.73 -13.77 -18.05
N THR A 130 12.43 -14.51 -18.92
CA THR A 130 13.31 -13.89 -19.92
C THR A 130 12.56 -13.73 -21.24
N LEU A 131 12.55 -12.52 -21.79
CA LEU A 131 12.01 -12.23 -23.10
C LEU A 131 13.07 -12.59 -24.16
N ASP A 132 12.79 -13.58 -25.01
CA ASP A 132 13.69 -13.97 -26.09
C ASP A 132 13.65 -12.92 -27.21
N ALA A 133 14.67 -12.06 -27.25
CA ALA A 133 15.10 -11.42 -28.48
C ALA A 133 16.40 -12.11 -28.95
N PRO A 134 16.66 -12.25 -30.27
CA PRO A 134 17.86 -12.89 -30.78
C PRO A 134 19.08 -11.99 -30.51
N GLY A 135 19.63 -12.07 -29.30
CA GLY A 135 20.77 -11.26 -28.88
C GLY A 135 20.93 -11.08 -27.37
N GLY A 136 20.90 -12.17 -26.59
CA GLY A 136 21.10 -12.13 -25.13
C GLY A 136 19.95 -11.46 -24.37
N LEU A 137 19.97 -11.52 -23.03
CA LEU A 137 18.99 -10.77 -22.21
C LEU A 137 19.15 -9.29 -22.55
N GLY A 138 18.14 -8.73 -23.24
CA GLY A 138 18.02 -7.30 -23.43
C GLY A 138 18.01 -6.57 -22.08
N LYS A 139 18.19 -5.25 -22.11
CA LYS A 139 18.42 -4.36 -20.96
C LYS A 139 17.37 -4.40 -19.82
N ALA A 140 16.34 -5.23 -19.88
CA ALA A 140 15.30 -5.36 -18.89
C ALA A 140 15.16 -6.83 -18.44
N VAL A 141 15.42 -7.09 -17.17
CA VAL A 141 15.01 -8.33 -16.49
C VAL A 141 13.77 -7.96 -15.68
N SER A 142 12.62 -8.58 -15.98
CA SER A 142 11.38 -8.39 -15.21
C SER A 142 11.21 -9.52 -14.20
N TYR A 143 10.75 -9.19 -12.99
CA TYR A 143 10.42 -10.16 -11.94
C TYR A 143 8.89 -10.31 -11.86
N CYS A 144 8.40 -11.55 -11.75
CA CYS A 144 6.95 -11.82 -11.77
C CYS A 144 6.37 -12.07 -10.37
N SER A 145 7.20 -12.36 -9.36
CA SER A 145 6.79 -12.42 -7.95
C SER A 145 8.00 -12.63 -7.02
N ILE A 146 7.92 -12.08 -5.79
CA ILE A 146 8.87 -12.29 -4.69
C ILE A 146 8.06 -12.74 -3.47
N ASN A 147 8.27 -13.97 -3.00
CA ASN A 147 7.54 -14.52 -1.84
C ASN A 147 8.52 -14.95 -0.73
N TYR A 148 8.24 -14.52 0.51
CA TYR A 148 8.97 -14.91 1.72
C TYR A 148 8.32 -16.14 2.37
N TYR A 149 9.11 -17.15 2.72
CA TYR A 149 8.61 -18.36 3.38
C TYR A 149 9.36 -18.70 4.66
N TYR A 150 8.58 -19.11 5.68
CA TYR A 150 9.02 -19.60 6.98
C TYR A 150 8.55 -21.06 7.17
N PRO A 151 9.44 -22.06 7.07
CA PRO A 151 9.05 -23.43 7.35
C PRO A 151 8.82 -23.57 8.85
N ASN A 152 7.57 -23.80 9.27
CA ASN A 152 7.32 -24.22 10.65
C ASN A 152 7.51 -25.72 10.83
N GLU A 153 7.19 -26.61 9.87
CA GLU A 153 7.41 -28.06 10.09
C GLU A 153 7.68 -28.93 8.82
N ASP A 154 7.76 -28.37 7.60
CA ASP A 154 8.02 -29.18 6.40
C ASP A 154 9.17 -28.62 5.56
N ASN A 155 10.24 -29.42 5.44
CA ASN A 155 11.51 -29.03 4.82
C ASN A 155 11.50 -29.27 3.31
N THR A 156 10.33 -29.50 2.70
CA THR A 156 10.23 -29.87 1.29
C THR A 156 9.54 -28.80 0.45
N VAL A 157 10.24 -28.42 -0.63
CA VAL A 157 9.84 -27.43 -1.67
C VAL A 157 8.51 -27.82 -2.36
N THR A 158 7.99 -29.02 -2.11
CA THR A 158 6.77 -29.58 -2.73
C THR A 158 5.46 -28.94 -2.25
N ALA A 159 5.41 -28.35 -1.05
CA ALA A 159 4.23 -27.61 -0.59
C ALA A 159 4.00 -26.29 -1.36
N LEU A 160 4.97 -25.85 -2.18
CA LEU A 160 4.92 -24.64 -3.01
C LEU A 160 4.15 -24.83 -4.33
N ALA A 161 3.46 -25.96 -4.57
CA ALA A 161 2.80 -26.24 -5.85
C ALA A 161 1.28 -26.13 -5.83
N SER A 162 0.61 -26.19 -4.66
CA SER A 162 -0.85 -26.38 -4.59
C SER A 162 -1.68 -25.11 -4.36
N GLY A 163 -1.08 -23.92 -4.47
CA GLY A 163 -1.77 -22.64 -4.26
C GLY A 163 -1.37 -21.54 -5.26
N TYR A 164 -0.79 -21.91 -6.39
CA TYR A 164 -0.27 -20.95 -7.38
C TYR A 164 -1.09 -21.02 -8.66
N SER A 165 -1.73 -19.91 -9.04
CA SER A 165 -2.13 -19.67 -10.43
C SER A 165 -0.98 -18.99 -11.16
N GLU A 166 -0.73 -19.46 -12.37
CA GLU A 166 0.28 -18.99 -13.30
C GLU A 166 -0.16 -17.64 -13.89
N TYR A 167 0.19 -16.52 -13.25
CA TYR A 167 0.04 -15.18 -13.82
C TYR A 167 1.25 -14.84 -14.67
N CYS A 168 1.24 -15.33 -15.90
CA CYS A 168 2.19 -14.95 -16.95
C CYS A 168 1.45 -14.91 -18.29
N SER A 169 0.46 -14.00 -18.44
CA SER A 169 -0.02 -13.62 -19.76
C SER A 169 1.08 -12.84 -20.50
N ASP A 170 1.14 -13.00 -21.82
CA ASP A 170 2.12 -12.38 -22.72
C ASP A 170 1.80 -10.92 -23.07
N ASP A 171 0.83 -10.33 -22.38
CA ASP A 171 0.56 -8.89 -22.44
C ASP A 171 1.18 -8.22 -21.20
N LEU A 172 1.83 -7.08 -21.40
CA LEU A 172 2.40 -6.25 -20.34
C LEU A 172 1.34 -5.90 -19.30
N TYR A 173 1.18 -6.71 -18.26
CA TYR A 173 0.26 -6.41 -17.18
C TYR A 173 0.95 -5.58 -16.11
N HIS A 174 0.69 -4.28 -16.24
CA HIS A 174 0.54 -3.31 -15.16
C HIS A 174 0.20 -4.00 -13.83
N ILE A 175 1.06 -3.89 -12.82
CA ILE A 175 0.54 -3.73 -11.46
C ILE A 175 -0.36 -2.51 -11.58
N SER A 176 -1.68 -2.63 -11.39
CA SER A 176 -2.56 -1.47 -11.49
C SER A 176 -1.95 -0.35 -10.64
N PRO A 177 -1.48 0.75 -11.25
CA PRO A 177 -0.67 1.74 -10.56
C PRO A 177 -1.48 2.51 -9.51
N PHE A 178 -2.78 2.22 -9.44
CA PHE A 178 -3.72 2.66 -8.42
C PHE A 178 -3.48 2.04 -7.03
N LYS A 179 -2.92 0.83 -6.96
CA LYS A 179 -2.95 0.01 -5.74
C LYS A 179 -2.27 0.64 -4.52
N SER A 180 -1.18 1.36 -4.71
CA SER A 180 -0.46 2.05 -3.63
C SER A 180 -1.13 3.35 -3.17
N TYR A 181 -2.00 3.94 -4.00
CA TYR A 181 -2.58 5.25 -3.73
C TYR A 181 -3.95 5.15 -3.07
N ALA A 182 -4.06 5.72 -1.88
CA ALA A 182 -5.33 5.96 -1.22
C ALA A 182 -6.17 7.00 -1.99
N ALA A 183 -5.51 8.01 -2.56
CA ALA A 183 -6.17 8.98 -3.42
C ALA A 183 -5.28 9.54 -4.55
N ILE A 184 -5.89 9.74 -5.72
CA ILE A 184 -5.29 10.37 -6.90
C ILE A 184 -6.20 11.49 -7.39
N SER A 185 -5.64 12.68 -7.61
CA SER A 185 -6.39 13.88 -8.00
C SER A 185 -5.78 14.56 -9.21
N GLY A 186 -6.61 14.87 -10.21
CA GLY A 186 -6.23 15.71 -11.35
C GLY A 186 -6.09 17.20 -11.00
N ALA A 187 -6.39 17.59 -9.76
CA ALA A 187 -6.14 18.92 -9.24
C ALA A 187 -5.48 18.83 -7.85
N ALA A 188 -6.04 19.50 -6.84
CA ALA A 188 -5.49 19.50 -5.48
C ALA A 188 -6.09 18.39 -4.61
N ILE A 189 -5.37 17.98 -3.57
CA ILE A 189 -5.90 17.16 -2.46
C ILE A 189 -5.88 17.99 -1.18
N ASN A 190 -6.98 17.97 -0.43
CA ASN A 190 -7.09 18.57 0.90
C ASN A 190 -7.57 17.52 1.90
N ILE A 191 -6.70 17.15 2.83
CA ILE A 191 -7.01 16.27 3.96
C ILE A 191 -7.22 17.14 5.20
N THR A 192 -8.26 16.87 5.99
CA THR A 192 -8.49 17.63 7.22
C THR A 192 -7.47 17.33 8.32
N ALA A 193 -7.59 18.01 9.45
CA ALA A 193 -6.79 17.74 10.63
C ALA A 193 -7.24 16.45 11.34
N SER A 194 -6.36 15.88 12.16
CA SER A 194 -6.59 14.64 12.93
C SER A 194 -7.10 13.52 12.03
N SER A 195 -6.42 13.34 10.90
CA SER A 195 -6.85 12.46 9.82
C SER A 195 -5.80 11.40 9.50
N THR A 196 -6.27 10.19 9.23
CA THR A 196 -5.40 9.07 8.83
C THR A 196 -5.64 8.74 7.37
N VAL A 197 -4.57 8.56 6.61
CA VAL A 197 -4.59 8.06 5.23
C VAL A 197 -3.74 6.81 5.16
N ASN A 198 -4.39 5.66 5.01
CA ASN A 198 -3.72 4.38 4.86
C ASN A 198 -3.34 4.14 3.39
N GLY A 199 -2.29 4.82 2.93
CA GLY A 199 -1.78 4.75 1.57
C GLY A 199 -1.22 6.07 1.07
N ASP A 200 -0.85 6.10 -0.20
CA ASP A 200 -0.19 7.26 -0.81
C ASP A 200 -1.19 8.28 -1.35
N LEU A 201 -0.77 9.54 -1.41
CA LEU A 201 -1.53 10.64 -2.02
C LEU A 201 -0.81 11.13 -3.27
N ALA A 202 -1.52 11.25 -4.39
CA ALA A 202 -1.00 11.82 -5.62
C ALA A 202 -1.90 12.94 -6.16
N ALA A 203 -1.34 14.10 -6.48
CA ALA A 203 -2.11 15.24 -6.99
C ALA A 203 -1.35 16.03 -8.05
N GLN A 204 -1.98 16.28 -9.22
CA GLN A 204 -1.37 17.13 -10.26
C GLN A 204 -1.03 18.54 -9.76
N ALA A 205 -1.82 19.06 -8.81
CA ALA A 205 -1.59 20.36 -8.20
C ALA A 205 -0.97 20.20 -6.79
N ALA A 206 -1.53 20.90 -5.81
CA ALA A 206 -1.03 20.92 -4.44
C ALA A 206 -1.67 19.82 -3.58
N VAL A 207 -0.92 19.32 -2.60
CA VAL A 207 -1.44 18.49 -1.52
C VAL A 207 -1.35 19.27 -0.22
N VAL A 208 -2.49 19.40 0.47
CA VAL A 208 -2.57 20.02 1.80
C VAL A 208 -3.12 18.99 2.77
N ILE A 209 -2.39 18.72 3.85
CA ILE A 209 -2.89 17.90 4.96
C ILE A 209 -2.98 18.72 6.23
N GLY A 210 -4.02 18.46 7.02
CA GLY A 210 -4.24 19.15 8.28
C GLY A 210 -3.21 18.81 9.35
N ALA A 211 -3.37 19.44 10.52
CA ALA A 211 -2.55 19.15 11.68
C ALA A 211 -2.85 17.75 12.22
N ASP A 212 -1.88 17.09 12.85
CA ASP A 212 -2.08 15.79 13.50
C ASP A 212 -2.56 14.70 12.52
N SER A 213 -2.18 14.81 11.25
CA SER A 213 -2.55 13.86 10.20
C SER A 213 -1.41 12.92 9.88
N VAL A 214 -1.74 11.66 9.58
CA VAL A 214 -0.77 10.60 9.23
C VAL A 214 -0.99 10.15 7.80
N VAL A 215 0.07 10.18 7.00
CA VAL A 215 0.07 9.76 5.59
C VAL A 215 1.36 8.98 5.30
N HIS A 216 1.33 8.03 4.38
CA HIS A 216 2.56 7.38 3.90
C HIS A 216 3.33 8.33 2.99
N ASN A 217 3.15 8.24 1.67
CA ASN A 217 3.86 9.08 0.72
C ASN A 217 2.95 10.14 0.11
N ILE A 218 3.52 11.31 -0.18
CA ILE A 218 2.84 12.42 -0.85
C ILE A 218 3.59 12.75 -2.13
N TYR A 219 2.85 12.76 -3.23
CA TYR A 219 3.32 13.13 -4.55
C TYR A 219 2.47 14.29 -5.08
N ALA A 220 3.10 15.43 -5.31
CA ALA A 220 2.44 16.65 -5.75
C ALA A 220 3.18 17.30 -6.90
N GLY A 221 2.45 17.69 -7.95
CA GLY A 221 3.02 18.41 -9.09
C GLY A 221 3.36 19.86 -8.77
N ALA A 222 2.73 20.41 -7.73
CA ALA A 222 2.99 21.73 -7.21
C ALA A 222 3.50 21.66 -5.76
N ALA A 223 2.91 22.45 -4.86
CA ALA A 223 3.34 22.57 -3.48
C ALA A 223 2.74 21.50 -2.56
N VAL A 224 3.47 21.13 -1.52
CA VAL A 224 2.95 20.33 -0.39
C VAL A 224 2.92 21.19 0.86
N THR A 225 1.81 21.16 1.60
CA THR A 225 1.70 21.81 2.92
C THR A 225 1.17 20.82 3.93
N THR A 226 1.92 20.59 5.00
CA THR A 226 1.48 19.74 6.12
C THR A 226 1.18 20.58 7.35
N GLY A 227 0.17 20.18 8.12
CA GLY A 227 -0.15 20.84 9.38
C GLY A 227 0.85 20.52 10.49
N ALA A 228 0.68 21.19 11.64
CA ALA A 228 1.49 20.90 12.82
C ALA A 228 1.28 19.46 13.29
N TRP A 229 2.30 18.80 13.83
CA TRP A 229 2.23 17.41 14.32
C TRP A 229 1.87 16.36 13.27
N SER A 230 1.89 16.70 11.97
CA SER A 230 1.68 15.69 10.92
C SER A 230 2.84 14.70 10.87
N ASN A 231 2.56 13.46 10.49
CA ASN A 231 3.57 12.44 10.21
C ASN A 231 3.44 11.97 8.77
N VAL A 232 4.49 12.14 7.99
CA VAL A 232 4.57 11.72 6.59
C VAL A 232 5.84 10.89 6.40
N GLU A 233 5.81 9.85 5.57
CA GLU A 233 7.03 9.12 5.23
C GLU A 233 7.84 9.93 4.22
N ASN A 234 7.42 9.98 2.96
CA ASN A 234 8.14 10.69 1.92
C ASN A 234 7.27 11.76 1.27
N ILE A 235 7.88 12.91 0.96
CA ILE A 235 7.24 14.03 0.27
C ILE A 235 8.01 14.34 -0.99
N PHE A 236 7.29 14.31 -2.10
CA PHE A 236 7.79 14.64 -3.43
C PHE A 236 6.92 15.75 -4.01
N SER A 237 7.52 16.91 -4.24
CA SER A 237 6.81 18.12 -4.66
C SER A 237 7.53 18.79 -5.83
N GLY A 238 6.78 19.16 -6.87
CA GLY A 238 7.31 19.91 -8.01
C GLY A 238 7.66 21.37 -7.67
N ASP A 239 7.09 21.93 -6.61
CA ASP A 239 7.34 23.30 -6.16
C ASP A 239 7.85 23.33 -4.71
N ALA A 240 7.24 24.13 -3.83
CA ALA A 240 7.68 24.28 -2.44
C ALA A 240 7.00 23.27 -1.50
N THR A 241 7.74 22.78 -0.52
CA THR A 241 7.19 21.99 0.59
C THR A 241 7.26 22.78 1.89
N SER A 242 6.13 22.88 2.60
CA SER A 242 6.03 23.52 3.91
C SER A 242 5.51 22.54 4.95
N LEU A 243 6.30 22.30 5.99
CA LEU A 243 5.91 21.48 7.14
C LEU A 243 5.46 22.37 8.30
N GLY A 244 4.39 21.96 8.97
CA GLY A 244 3.94 22.58 10.22
C GLY A 244 4.94 22.40 11.37
N ALA A 245 4.69 23.10 12.48
CA ALA A 245 5.48 22.92 13.69
C ALA A 245 5.33 21.49 14.24
N ASN A 246 6.41 20.90 14.77
CA ASN A 246 6.44 19.52 15.27
C ASN A 246 6.04 18.45 14.23
N ALA A 247 6.00 18.78 12.93
CA ALA A 247 5.76 17.81 11.88
C ALA A 247 7.00 16.93 11.67
N ILE A 248 6.77 15.66 11.34
CA ILE A 248 7.81 14.66 11.07
C ILE A 248 7.70 14.23 9.61
N ALA A 249 8.83 14.19 8.92
CA ALA A 249 8.97 13.55 7.61
C ALA A 249 10.23 12.68 7.55
N GLN A 250 10.21 11.57 6.81
CA GLN A 250 11.47 10.85 6.52
C GLN A 250 12.22 11.63 5.45
N ASN A 251 11.71 11.66 4.22
CA ASN A 251 12.41 12.29 3.10
C ASN A 251 11.56 13.39 2.46
N ILE A 252 12.19 14.51 2.08
CA ILE A 252 11.54 15.58 1.32
C ILE A 252 12.38 15.93 0.10
N HIS A 253 11.78 15.84 -1.07
CA HIS A 253 12.31 16.40 -2.31
C HIS A 253 11.35 17.45 -2.86
N ALA A 254 11.85 18.67 -2.99
CA ALA A 254 11.09 19.81 -3.47
C ALA A 254 11.82 20.51 -4.62
N GLY A 255 11.10 20.77 -5.71
CA GLY A 255 11.61 21.51 -6.86
C GLY A 255 11.98 22.96 -6.54
N ALA A 256 11.41 23.55 -5.49
CA ALA A 256 11.71 24.90 -5.03
C ALA A 256 12.23 24.92 -3.58
N ALA A 257 11.49 25.54 -2.66
CA ALA A 257 11.93 25.74 -1.28
C ALA A 257 11.33 24.69 -0.32
N ILE A 258 12.09 24.34 0.72
CA ILE A 258 11.61 23.57 1.87
C ILE A 258 11.56 24.49 3.08
N ASN A 259 10.40 24.55 3.74
CA ASN A 259 10.20 25.25 4.99
C ASN A 259 9.80 24.24 6.07
N VAL A 260 10.68 23.98 7.04
CA VAL A 260 10.38 23.12 8.18
C VAL A 260 9.95 23.98 9.35
N GLY A 261 8.74 23.76 9.87
CA GLY A 261 8.21 24.45 11.04
C GLY A 261 9.06 24.25 12.29
N ALA A 262 8.82 25.06 13.33
CA ALA A 262 9.55 24.94 14.60
C ALA A 262 9.42 23.52 15.17
N GLU A 263 10.52 22.99 15.71
CA GLU A 263 10.60 21.63 16.27
C GLU A 263 10.23 20.50 15.27
N GLY A 264 10.15 20.80 13.97
CA GLY A 264 9.95 19.76 12.95
C GLY A 264 11.21 18.92 12.73
N ASP A 265 11.03 17.65 12.45
CA ASP A 265 12.12 16.69 12.25
C ASP A 265 12.02 16.04 10.88
N VAL A 266 13.09 16.16 10.09
CA VAL A 266 13.16 15.54 8.76
C VAL A 266 14.42 14.72 8.63
N GLN A 267 14.33 13.47 8.15
CA GLN A 267 15.54 12.65 8.01
C GLN A 267 16.44 13.21 6.90
N ALA A 268 15.99 13.29 5.65
CA ALA A 268 16.79 13.80 4.54
C ALA A 268 16.01 14.75 3.62
N VAL A 269 16.72 15.72 3.05
CA VAL A 269 16.11 16.78 2.23
C VAL A 269 16.88 17.06 0.94
N TYR A 270 16.14 17.42 -0.12
CA TYR A 270 16.63 18.12 -1.29
C TYR A 270 15.66 19.27 -1.64
N ALA A 271 16.19 20.47 -1.84
CA ALA A 271 15.43 21.63 -2.28
C ALA A 271 16.14 22.28 -3.47
N GLY A 272 15.43 22.53 -4.57
CA GLY A 272 15.98 23.21 -5.73
C GLY A 272 16.35 24.68 -5.48
N ALA A 273 15.82 25.31 -4.43
CA ALA A 273 16.08 26.71 -4.08
C ALA A 273 16.71 26.90 -2.69
N ALA A 274 15.94 26.67 -1.62
CA ALA A 274 16.37 26.99 -0.26
C ALA A 274 15.73 26.06 0.77
N ILE A 275 16.45 25.83 1.88
CA ILE A 275 15.93 25.10 3.05
C ILE A 275 15.88 26.09 4.22
N THR A 276 14.70 26.30 4.78
CA THR A 276 14.46 27.15 5.94
C THR A 276 14.03 26.29 7.12
N LEU A 277 14.79 26.32 8.20
CA LEU A 277 14.48 25.59 9.43
C LEU A 277 13.93 26.55 10.49
N GLY A 278 12.78 26.21 11.05
CA GLY A 278 12.21 26.86 12.21
C GLY A 278 13.08 26.65 13.46
N ALA A 279 12.75 27.37 14.54
CA ALA A 279 13.46 27.21 15.80
C ALA A 279 13.37 25.75 16.28
N GLY A 280 14.52 25.13 16.56
CA GLY A 280 14.59 23.75 17.04
C GLY A 280 14.31 22.67 15.98
N ALA A 281 14.10 23.04 14.71
CA ALA A 281 13.91 22.06 13.64
C ALA A 281 15.23 21.42 13.20
N SER A 282 15.18 20.16 12.75
CA SER A 282 16.35 19.39 12.32
C SER A 282 16.18 18.74 10.95
N THR A 283 17.31 18.64 10.23
CA THR A 283 17.47 17.73 9.11
C THR A 283 18.78 16.96 9.25
N THR A 284 18.79 15.65 9.01
CA THR A 284 19.98 14.80 9.29
C THR A 284 20.77 14.35 8.05
N GLY A 285 20.15 14.41 6.87
CA GLY A 285 20.67 13.92 5.61
C GLY A 285 20.36 14.84 4.44
N VAL A 286 21.01 14.58 3.32
CA VAL A 286 20.83 15.29 2.05
C VAL A 286 20.51 14.26 0.99
N LEU A 287 19.41 14.45 0.26
CA LEU A 287 19.04 13.63 -0.88
C LEU A 287 19.81 14.11 -2.13
N THR A 288 20.01 13.21 -3.08
CA THR A 288 20.54 13.60 -4.40
C THR A 288 19.50 14.39 -5.19
N GLU A 289 19.97 15.27 -6.08
CA GLU A 289 19.09 15.99 -7.02
C GLU A 289 18.21 15.04 -7.82
N ASP A 290 18.77 13.91 -8.24
CA ASP A 290 18.10 12.89 -9.03
C ASP A 290 17.28 11.89 -8.19
N ALA A 291 17.06 12.14 -6.89
CA ALA A 291 16.29 11.21 -6.05
C ALA A 291 14.81 11.06 -6.49
N ASN A 292 14.33 11.95 -7.37
CA ASN A 292 13.01 11.87 -8.03
C ASN A 292 13.11 11.72 -9.55
N ALA A 293 14.27 11.33 -10.08
CA ALA A 293 14.43 11.17 -11.52
C ALA A 293 13.73 9.91 -12.03
N ASP A 294 13.12 10.00 -13.20
CA ASP A 294 12.40 8.93 -13.91
C ASP A 294 13.29 7.69 -14.18
N ASP A 295 14.62 7.85 -14.13
CA ASP A 295 15.58 6.76 -14.28
C ASP A 295 15.46 5.68 -13.17
N TYR A 296 14.75 6.00 -12.07
CA TYR A 296 14.44 5.08 -10.97
C TYR A 296 12.96 4.67 -10.89
N ALA A 297 12.13 5.14 -11.83
CA ALA A 297 10.71 4.87 -11.89
C ALA A 297 10.40 3.46 -12.39
N GLU A 298 9.65 2.68 -11.62
CA GLU A 298 8.94 1.54 -12.21
C GLU A 298 7.73 2.05 -13.02
N THR A 299 7.32 1.31 -14.06
CA THR A 299 6.11 1.65 -14.82
C THR A 299 4.91 1.73 -13.87
N GLY A 300 4.29 2.90 -13.76
CA GLY A 300 3.16 3.13 -12.85
C GLY A 300 3.50 3.85 -11.55
N ASP A 301 4.78 4.09 -11.27
CA ASP A 301 5.20 4.93 -10.16
C ASP A 301 4.92 6.41 -10.44
N ILE A 302 4.21 7.07 -9.52
CA ILE A 302 3.94 8.50 -9.59
C ILE A 302 4.95 9.23 -8.71
N HIS A 303 6.00 9.81 -9.31
CA HIS A 303 6.97 10.66 -8.59
C HIS A 303 7.15 12.04 -9.24
N ASN A 304 6.54 12.28 -10.40
CA ASN A 304 6.60 13.56 -11.11
C ASN A 304 5.28 13.94 -11.80
N ALA A 305 5.23 15.16 -12.36
CA ALA A 305 4.04 15.70 -13.03
C ALA A 305 3.67 14.99 -14.36
N GLY A 306 4.65 14.40 -15.05
CA GLY A 306 4.45 13.60 -16.25
C GLY A 306 3.66 12.33 -15.94
N ASN A 307 4.13 11.52 -14.98
CA ASN A 307 3.44 10.28 -14.60
C ASN A 307 2.02 10.54 -14.05
N MET A 308 1.80 11.69 -13.40
CA MET A 308 0.45 12.08 -12.98
C MET A 308 -0.49 12.41 -14.15
N THR A 309 0.04 12.90 -15.28
CA THR A 309 -0.79 13.13 -16.47
C THR A 309 -1.27 11.80 -17.04
N ASP A 310 -0.36 10.83 -17.14
CA ASP A 310 -0.66 9.48 -17.60
C ASP A 310 -1.66 8.79 -16.66
N MET A 311 -1.52 9.00 -15.35
CA MET A 311 -2.44 8.44 -14.35
C MET A 311 -3.87 8.98 -14.48
N ILE A 312 -4.03 10.29 -14.73
CA ILE A 312 -5.34 10.89 -14.94
C ILE A 312 -5.97 10.43 -16.26
N ALA A 313 -5.15 10.20 -17.30
CA ALA A 313 -5.60 9.55 -18.52
C ALA A 313 -6.10 8.12 -18.23
N LEU A 314 -5.32 7.33 -17.48
CA LEU A 314 -5.71 5.98 -17.08
C LEU A 314 -7.03 5.96 -16.28
N ILE A 315 -7.22 6.90 -15.34
CA ILE A 315 -8.50 7.07 -14.63
C ILE A 315 -9.65 7.28 -15.63
N THR A 316 -9.45 8.13 -16.63
CA THR A 316 -10.46 8.43 -17.66
C THR A 316 -10.77 7.22 -18.54
N ASP A 317 -9.74 6.44 -18.90
CA ASP A 317 -9.87 5.20 -19.68
C ASP A 317 -10.60 4.12 -18.86
N THR A 318 -10.24 3.94 -17.58
CA THR A 318 -10.95 3.05 -16.66
C THR A 318 -12.42 3.45 -16.50
N GLN A 319 -12.73 4.74 -16.34
CA GLN A 319 -14.11 5.22 -16.30
C GLN A 319 -14.89 4.89 -17.59
N SER A 320 -14.21 4.96 -18.74
CA SER A 320 -14.79 4.62 -20.04
C SER A 320 -15.07 3.12 -20.16
N ALA A 321 -14.12 2.27 -19.76
CA ALA A 321 -14.27 0.81 -19.72
C ALA A 321 -15.42 0.39 -18.79
N LEU A 322 -15.46 0.93 -17.57
CA LEU A 322 -16.54 0.68 -16.61
C LEU A 322 -17.90 1.13 -17.16
N SER A 323 -17.98 2.29 -17.81
CA SER A 323 -19.22 2.81 -18.41
C SER A 323 -19.74 1.94 -19.56
N ALA A 324 -18.84 1.25 -20.27
CA ALA A 324 -19.17 0.36 -21.38
C ALA A 324 -19.78 -0.97 -20.93
N LEU A 325 -19.65 -1.34 -19.65
CA LEU A 325 -20.26 -2.55 -19.10
C LEU A 325 -21.79 -2.53 -19.27
N GLU A 326 -22.33 -3.66 -19.71
CA GLU A 326 -23.77 -3.87 -19.82
C GLU A 326 -24.39 -4.02 -18.43
N PRO A 327 -25.54 -3.38 -18.13
CA PRO A 327 -26.19 -3.53 -16.84
C PRO A 327 -26.66 -4.98 -16.65
N SER A 328 -26.52 -5.50 -15.44
CA SER A 328 -27.00 -6.84 -15.13
C SER A 328 -28.53 -6.89 -15.31
N PRO A 329 -29.11 -7.83 -16.08
CA PRO A 329 -30.55 -7.84 -16.38
C PRO A 329 -31.46 -7.91 -15.15
N GLU A 330 -30.99 -8.56 -14.08
CA GLU A 330 -31.68 -8.67 -12.79
C GLU A 330 -31.63 -7.36 -11.99
N ASN A 331 -30.63 -6.51 -12.25
CA ASN A 331 -30.45 -5.22 -11.61
C ASN A 331 -31.18 -4.15 -12.43
N GLY A 332 -32.31 -3.66 -11.91
CA GLY A 332 -33.00 -2.51 -12.49
C GLY A 332 -32.17 -1.21 -12.43
N PRO A 333 -32.59 -0.14 -13.10
CA PRO A 333 -31.90 1.14 -13.01
C PRO A 333 -31.94 1.69 -11.58
N LEU A 334 -30.86 2.39 -11.19
CA LEU A 334 -30.83 3.10 -9.92
C LEU A 334 -31.80 4.28 -9.94
N SER A 335 -32.53 4.42 -8.84
CA SER A 335 -33.43 5.55 -8.62
C SER A 335 -32.62 6.82 -8.33
N THR A 336 -33.11 7.97 -8.78
CA THR A 336 -32.44 9.27 -8.54
C THR A 336 -32.36 9.65 -7.06
N THR A 337 -33.19 9.02 -6.22
CA THR A 337 -33.09 9.09 -4.77
C THR A 337 -33.12 7.67 -4.21
N MET A 338 -32.18 7.39 -3.31
CA MET A 338 -32.06 6.14 -2.59
C MET A 338 -32.20 6.42 -1.09
N GLU A 339 -33.00 5.59 -0.43
CA GLU A 339 -32.99 5.47 1.03
C GLU A 339 -32.24 4.18 1.39
N THR A 340 -32.49 3.64 2.59
CA THR A 340 -31.94 2.34 2.98
C THR A 340 -32.31 1.28 1.96
N ARG A 341 -31.31 0.59 1.41
CA ARG A 341 -31.50 -0.35 0.29
C ARG A 341 -30.38 -1.39 0.22
N THR A 342 -30.78 -2.59 -0.19
CA THR A 342 -29.88 -3.69 -0.55
C THR A 342 -29.60 -3.73 -2.04
N LEU A 343 -28.34 -3.95 -2.42
CA LEU A 343 -27.86 -4.09 -3.78
C LEU A 343 -27.25 -5.49 -3.97
N ALA A 344 -27.78 -6.24 -4.92
CA ALA A 344 -27.20 -7.51 -5.37
C ALA A 344 -25.96 -7.26 -6.26
N PRO A 345 -25.05 -8.25 -6.40
CA PRO A 345 -23.87 -8.14 -7.23
C PRO A 345 -24.24 -7.85 -8.69
N GLY A 346 -23.33 -7.22 -9.41
CA GLY A 346 -23.43 -6.90 -10.82
C GLY A 346 -23.33 -5.41 -11.15
N VAL A 347 -23.69 -5.08 -12.38
CA VAL A 347 -23.55 -3.73 -12.95
C VAL A 347 -24.86 -2.97 -12.81
N TRP A 348 -24.82 -1.87 -12.08
CA TRP A 348 -25.93 -0.93 -11.87
C TRP A 348 -25.73 0.31 -12.74
N LYS A 349 -26.81 0.83 -13.35
CA LYS A 349 -26.79 2.09 -14.11
C LYS A 349 -27.73 3.13 -13.51
N GLY A 350 -27.28 4.38 -13.44
CA GLY A 350 -28.05 5.53 -12.98
C GLY A 350 -27.57 6.84 -13.61
N SER A 351 -28.33 7.91 -13.39
CA SER A 351 -27.92 9.28 -13.72
C SER A 351 -27.39 9.96 -12.45
N ALA A 352 -27.99 11.06 -12.01
CA ALA A 352 -27.70 11.66 -10.72
C ALA A 352 -28.40 10.88 -9.62
N VAL A 353 -27.67 10.48 -8.59
CA VAL A 353 -28.19 9.72 -7.45
C VAL A 353 -27.94 10.49 -6.16
N THR A 354 -28.99 10.62 -5.34
CA THR A 354 -28.91 11.14 -3.98
C THR A 354 -29.27 10.05 -2.99
N ILE A 355 -28.35 9.67 -2.12
CA ILE A 355 -28.62 8.80 -0.97
C ILE A 355 -29.06 9.70 0.20
N ALA A 356 -30.24 9.43 0.77
CA ALA A 356 -30.77 10.19 1.89
C ALA A 356 -29.86 10.04 3.13
N ALA A 357 -29.80 11.09 3.95
CA ALA A 357 -29.04 11.04 5.20
C ALA A 357 -29.54 9.93 6.13
N SER A 358 -28.62 9.37 6.93
CA SER A 358 -28.92 8.25 7.85
C SER A 358 -29.48 7.01 7.15
N SER A 359 -29.11 6.78 5.89
CA SER A 359 -29.42 5.54 5.17
C SER A 359 -28.34 4.50 5.39
N THR A 360 -28.71 3.22 5.28
CA THR A 360 -27.76 2.11 5.14
C THR A 360 -27.86 1.54 3.74
N ILE A 361 -26.73 1.51 3.02
CA ILE A 361 -26.61 0.80 1.75
C ILE A 361 -25.93 -0.54 2.02
N THR A 362 -26.63 -1.63 1.74
CA THR A 362 -26.16 -2.98 2.00
C THR A 362 -25.79 -3.65 0.68
N PHE A 363 -24.56 -4.09 0.56
CA PHE A 363 -24.07 -4.95 -0.53
C PHE A 363 -24.25 -6.40 -0.10
N ASP A 364 -25.17 -7.12 -0.74
CA ASP A 364 -25.52 -8.49 -0.37
C ASP A 364 -24.85 -9.45 -1.33
N ALA A 365 -23.85 -10.21 -0.85
CA ALA A 365 -23.11 -11.17 -1.66
C ALA A 365 -23.97 -12.37 -2.11
N ASP A 366 -25.17 -12.57 -1.54
CA ASP A 366 -26.04 -13.74 -1.77
C ASP A 366 -25.32 -15.07 -1.39
N GLU A 367 -25.69 -15.63 -0.24
CA GLU A 367 -25.11 -16.88 0.31
C GLU A 367 -25.34 -18.14 -0.57
N SER A 368 -26.03 -18.02 -1.71
CA SER A 368 -26.33 -19.16 -2.58
C SER A 368 -25.23 -19.54 -3.59
N THR A 369 -24.17 -18.72 -3.72
CA THR A 369 -23.03 -18.99 -4.60
C THR A 369 -21.68 -18.95 -3.87
N ASP A 370 -21.35 -20.04 -3.17
CA ASP A 370 -20.06 -20.19 -2.48
C ASP A 370 -18.86 -20.17 -3.47
N ASN A 371 -17.75 -19.50 -3.09
CA ASN A 371 -16.50 -19.32 -3.84
C ASN A 371 -16.60 -18.38 -5.06
N GLU A 372 -17.29 -17.25 -4.95
CA GLU A 372 -17.37 -16.26 -6.01
C GLU A 372 -16.70 -14.92 -5.64
N ASP A 373 -16.15 -14.25 -6.64
CA ASP A 373 -15.78 -12.84 -6.54
C ASP A 373 -17.04 -12.00 -6.72
N HIS A 374 -17.58 -11.46 -5.63
CA HIS A 374 -18.77 -10.62 -5.69
C HIS A 374 -18.39 -9.19 -6.08
N VAL A 375 -18.86 -8.76 -7.24
CA VAL A 375 -18.51 -7.45 -7.81
C VAL A 375 -19.75 -6.59 -7.95
N TRP A 376 -19.70 -5.36 -7.43
CA TRP A 376 -20.70 -4.31 -7.65
C TRP A 376 -20.05 -3.17 -8.44
N VAL A 377 -20.52 -2.94 -9.66
CA VAL A 377 -20.13 -1.77 -10.45
C VAL A 377 -21.30 -0.81 -10.52
N ILE A 378 -21.15 0.37 -9.93
CA ILE A 378 -22.18 1.40 -9.90
C ILE A 378 -21.81 2.50 -10.89
N ASN A 379 -22.41 2.47 -12.07
CA ASN A 379 -22.18 3.43 -13.15
C ASN A 379 -23.22 4.56 -13.11
N LEU A 380 -22.76 5.76 -12.77
CA LEU A 380 -23.56 6.98 -12.70
C LEU A 380 -23.08 7.98 -13.75
N SER A 381 -23.96 8.40 -14.66
CA SER A 381 -23.58 9.38 -15.70
C SER A 381 -23.42 10.82 -15.17
N ASP A 382 -23.83 11.08 -13.93
CA ASP A 382 -23.87 12.40 -13.29
C ASP A 382 -23.45 12.25 -11.81
N ALA A 383 -23.74 13.25 -10.97
CA ALA A 383 -23.24 13.33 -9.61
C ALA A 383 -23.82 12.28 -8.65
N LEU A 384 -22.99 11.86 -7.68
CA LEU A 384 -23.39 11.09 -6.50
C LEU A 384 -23.38 12.00 -5.28
N THR A 385 -24.53 12.16 -4.64
CA THR A 385 -24.64 12.87 -3.35
C THR A 385 -25.02 11.89 -2.26
N VAL A 386 -24.13 11.70 -1.29
CA VAL A 386 -24.35 10.86 -0.12
C VAL A 386 -24.73 11.74 1.06
N GLY A 387 -25.92 11.54 1.61
CA GLY A 387 -26.37 12.26 2.80
C GLY A 387 -25.48 11.98 4.02
N ALA A 388 -25.54 12.87 5.01
CA ALA A 388 -24.77 12.71 6.24
C ALA A 388 -25.13 11.43 7.00
N LEU A 389 -24.18 10.90 7.77
CA LEU A 389 -24.36 9.69 8.59
C LEU A 389 -24.83 8.47 7.77
N THR A 390 -24.46 8.39 6.50
CA THR A 390 -24.76 7.21 5.67
C THR A 390 -23.75 6.11 5.99
N ASN A 391 -24.24 4.88 6.14
CA ASN A 391 -23.43 3.70 6.36
C ASN A 391 -23.43 2.79 5.12
N PHE A 392 -22.29 2.16 4.83
CA PHE A 392 -22.16 1.16 3.78
C PHE A 392 -21.64 -0.15 4.40
N GLU A 393 -22.37 -1.23 4.18
CA GLU A 393 -22.04 -2.54 4.76
C GLU A 393 -22.11 -3.64 3.70
N ILE A 394 -21.41 -4.74 3.98
CA ILE A 394 -21.49 -5.95 3.17
C ILE A 394 -22.04 -7.06 4.06
N ILE A 395 -22.96 -7.85 3.51
CA ILE A 395 -23.50 -9.05 4.15
C ILE A 395 -23.33 -10.25 3.22
N GLY A 396 -23.40 -11.46 3.78
CA GLY A 396 -23.36 -12.69 3.00
C GLY A 396 -21.98 -13.10 2.48
N LEU A 397 -20.90 -12.46 2.91
CA LEU A 397 -19.53 -12.89 2.59
C LEU A 397 -19.09 -14.05 3.49
N ASN A 398 -18.51 -15.09 2.91
CA ASN A 398 -17.78 -16.13 3.63
C ASN A 398 -16.25 -15.88 3.61
N ASP A 399 -15.47 -16.67 4.36
CA ASP A 399 -14.00 -16.52 4.48
C ASP A 399 -13.22 -16.79 3.17
N THR A 400 -13.89 -17.32 2.14
CA THR A 400 -13.32 -17.65 0.82
C THR A 400 -13.75 -16.71 -0.30
N ASP A 401 -14.72 -15.84 -0.06
CA ASP A 401 -15.24 -14.91 -1.07
C ASP A 401 -14.48 -13.57 -1.07
N THR A 402 -14.58 -12.84 -2.18
CA THR A 402 -14.10 -11.45 -2.27
C THR A 402 -15.24 -10.49 -2.55
N ALA A 403 -15.11 -9.24 -2.09
CA ALA A 403 -16.04 -8.18 -2.40
C ALA A 403 -15.34 -7.00 -3.06
N THR A 404 -15.82 -6.65 -4.25
CA THR A 404 -15.34 -5.50 -5.02
C THR A 404 -16.47 -4.51 -5.25
N ILE A 405 -16.37 -3.33 -4.64
CA ILE A 405 -17.34 -2.25 -4.83
C ILE A 405 -16.66 -1.12 -5.61
N ILE A 406 -17.16 -0.84 -6.81
CA ILE A 406 -16.66 0.20 -7.70
C ILE A 406 -17.75 1.24 -7.94
N TRP A 407 -17.45 2.49 -7.61
CA TRP A 407 -18.30 3.64 -7.90
C TRP A 407 -17.72 4.41 -9.08
N ASN A 408 -18.35 4.31 -10.24
CA ASN A 408 -17.97 5.11 -11.41
C ASN A 408 -18.94 6.29 -11.55
N VAL A 409 -18.48 7.48 -11.16
CA VAL A 409 -19.28 8.70 -11.07
C VAL A 409 -18.85 9.68 -12.15
N GLY A 410 -19.73 10.00 -13.08
CA GLY A 410 -19.42 10.84 -14.24
C GLY A 410 -19.21 12.33 -13.92
N ALA A 411 -19.74 12.82 -12.80
CA ALA A 411 -19.58 14.21 -12.35
C ALA A 411 -18.96 14.28 -10.95
N ALA A 412 -19.57 15.00 -10.00
CA ALA A 412 -19.02 15.18 -8.65
C ALA A 412 -19.50 14.10 -7.66
N LEU A 413 -18.65 13.79 -6.68
CA LEU A 413 -19.00 12.99 -5.50
C LEU A 413 -19.07 13.93 -4.28
N THR A 414 -20.21 14.00 -3.62
CA THR A 414 -20.38 14.75 -2.37
C THR A 414 -20.77 13.81 -1.25
N MET A 415 -20.07 13.88 -0.12
CA MET A 415 -20.37 13.07 1.06
C MET A 415 -20.68 13.97 2.25
N GLY A 416 -21.81 13.71 2.89
CA GLY A 416 -22.23 14.39 4.10
C GLY A 416 -21.37 14.00 5.31
N ALA A 417 -21.41 14.83 6.34
CA ALA A 417 -20.64 14.63 7.56
C ALA A 417 -20.94 13.28 8.24
N GLY A 418 -19.89 12.64 8.77
CA GLY A 418 -19.98 11.37 9.49
C GLY A 418 -20.35 10.18 8.62
N THR A 419 -20.28 10.31 7.29
CA THR A 419 -20.41 9.17 6.37
C THR A 419 -19.12 8.35 6.38
N SER A 420 -19.28 7.03 6.46
CA SER A 420 -18.20 6.04 6.31
C SER A 420 -18.36 5.34 4.96
N PHE A 421 -17.79 5.94 3.92
CA PHE A 421 -17.92 5.47 2.54
C PHE A 421 -17.13 4.18 2.30
N ARG A 422 -17.65 3.31 1.44
CA ARG A 422 -17.02 2.02 1.13
C ARG A 422 -17.00 1.76 -0.37
N GLY A 423 -15.86 1.26 -0.85
CA GLY A 423 -15.58 0.98 -2.26
C GLY A 423 -14.59 1.97 -2.87
N THR A 424 -14.10 1.62 -4.04
CA THR A 424 -13.21 2.45 -4.86
C THR A 424 -14.04 3.34 -5.76
N ALA A 425 -13.82 4.65 -5.69
CA ALA A 425 -14.55 5.62 -6.51
C ALA A 425 -13.66 6.21 -7.62
N PHE A 426 -14.12 6.12 -8.85
CA PHE A 426 -13.61 6.86 -10.00
C PHE A 426 -14.56 8.01 -10.32
N VAL A 427 -14.09 9.24 -10.22
CA VAL A 427 -14.93 10.44 -10.21
C VAL A 427 -14.48 11.40 -11.33
N GLY A 428 -15.38 11.71 -12.25
CA GLY A 428 -15.12 12.60 -13.40
C GLY A 428 -15.08 14.09 -13.03
N GLY A 429 -15.26 14.41 -11.75
CA GLY A 429 -15.27 15.76 -11.19
C GLY A 429 -14.69 15.80 -9.77
N ALA A 430 -15.11 16.78 -8.98
CA ALA A 430 -14.55 16.99 -7.65
C ALA A 430 -15.18 16.06 -6.60
N VAL A 431 -14.38 15.70 -5.58
CA VAL A 431 -14.84 15.00 -4.37
C VAL A 431 -14.91 16.00 -3.22
N THR A 432 -16.10 16.15 -2.62
CA THR A 432 -16.34 17.05 -1.48
C THR A 432 -16.84 16.27 -0.27
N ALA A 433 -15.95 16.02 0.69
CA ALA A 433 -16.17 15.08 1.78
C ALA A 433 -15.30 15.38 3.02
N ALA A 434 -15.01 16.65 3.29
CA ALA A 434 -14.05 17.06 4.33
C ALA A 434 -14.37 16.52 5.75
N THR A 435 -15.61 16.13 6.02
CA THR A 435 -16.04 15.60 7.33
C THR A 435 -16.50 14.15 7.25
N SER A 436 -16.04 13.43 6.24
CA SER A 436 -16.39 12.04 5.96
C SER A 436 -15.11 11.22 5.85
N SER A 437 -15.23 9.92 6.03
CA SER A 437 -14.13 8.98 5.80
C SER A 437 -14.48 7.97 4.72
N VAL A 438 -13.44 7.43 4.09
CA VAL A 438 -13.53 6.19 3.31
C VAL A 438 -13.00 5.09 4.22
N SER A 439 -13.87 4.19 4.70
CA SER A 439 -13.43 3.10 5.58
C SER A 439 -12.62 2.06 4.83
N CYS A 440 -13.08 1.70 3.64
CA CYS A 440 -12.42 0.75 2.76
C CYS A 440 -12.56 1.17 1.31
N GLY A 441 -11.43 1.25 0.60
CA GLY A 441 -11.37 1.63 -0.81
C GLY A 441 -10.55 2.89 -1.05
N HIS A 442 -10.63 3.39 -2.28
CA HIS A 442 -9.76 4.44 -2.79
C HIS A 442 -10.57 5.55 -3.48
N LEU A 443 -9.97 6.75 -3.60
CA LEU A 443 -10.59 7.89 -4.28
C LEU A 443 -9.74 8.36 -5.47
N TYR A 444 -10.24 8.16 -6.67
CA TYR A 444 -9.59 8.60 -7.91
C TYR A 444 -10.47 9.63 -8.59
N ALA A 445 -9.96 10.85 -8.78
CA ALA A 445 -10.74 11.96 -9.32
C ALA A 445 -9.95 12.73 -10.39
N THR A 446 -10.63 13.15 -11.45
CA THR A 446 -10.04 14.02 -12.48
C THR A 446 -9.97 15.49 -12.03
N ALA A 447 -10.63 15.84 -10.93
CA ALA A 447 -10.57 17.17 -10.31
C ALA A 447 -10.20 17.06 -8.81
N ALA A 448 -10.42 18.13 -8.05
CA ALA A 448 -9.95 18.23 -6.67
C ALA A 448 -10.64 17.24 -5.72
N ILE A 449 -9.88 16.75 -4.73
CA ILE A 449 -10.38 15.91 -3.64
C ILE A 449 -10.26 16.69 -2.33
N GLY A 450 -11.37 16.80 -1.60
CA GLY A 450 -11.38 17.21 -0.20
C GLY A 450 -12.02 16.10 0.63
N ILE A 451 -11.28 15.50 1.56
CA ILE A 451 -11.72 14.34 2.35
C ILE A 451 -11.24 14.44 3.79
N GLY A 452 -11.98 13.82 4.71
CA GLY A 452 -11.55 13.66 6.10
C GLY A 452 -10.41 12.66 6.21
N SER A 453 -10.71 11.37 6.06
CA SER A 453 -9.73 10.29 6.22
C SER A 453 -9.97 9.13 5.24
N ILE A 454 -8.98 8.28 5.02
CA ILE A 454 -9.04 7.12 4.12
C ILE A 454 -8.38 5.91 4.81
N GLY A 455 -9.07 4.77 4.81
CA GLY A 455 -8.66 3.55 5.49
C GLY A 455 -9.02 3.51 6.99
N VAL A 456 -9.93 4.39 7.42
CA VAL A 456 -10.48 4.44 8.78
C VAL A 456 -11.98 4.63 8.75
N ASP A 457 -12.67 4.14 9.77
CA ASP A 457 -14.12 4.35 9.90
C ASP A 457 -14.48 5.80 10.25
N SER A 458 -15.75 6.07 10.55
CA SER A 458 -16.21 7.41 10.90
C SER A 458 -15.79 7.87 12.30
N GLU A 459 -15.27 6.97 13.14
CA GLU A 459 -14.71 7.26 14.47
C GLU A 459 -13.18 7.47 14.41
N GLY A 460 -12.55 7.11 13.29
CA GLY A 460 -11.12 7.26 13.04
C GLY A 460 -10.32 6.00 13.35
N ASP A 461 -10.98 4.87 13.59
CA ASP A 461 -10.33 3.60 13.85
C ASP A 461 -9.91 2.92 12.54
N ALA A 462 -8.71 2.33 12.53
CA ALA A 462 -8.19 1.61 11.37
C ALA A 462 -9.08 0.42 11.02
N VAL A 463 -9.51 0.35 9.76
CA VAL A 463 -10.37 -0.72 9.26
C VAL A 463 -9.53 -1.72 8.47
N SER A 464 -9.64 -3.00 8.83
CA SER A 464 -9.13 -4.08 7.99
C SER A 464 -10.14 -4.36 6.90
N CYS A 465 -9.81 -4.05 5.66
CA CYS A 465 -10.67 -4.31 4.52
C CYS A 465 -10.52 -5.76 4.05
N GLU A 466 -11.64 -6.37 3.75
CA GLU A 466 -11.74 -7.70 3.15
C GLU A 466 -11.22 -7.58 1.71
N ASN A 467 -10.09 -8.24 1.44
CA ASN A 467 -9.52 -8.37 0.10
C ASN A 467 -9.38 -7.01 -0.65
N SER A 468 -8.69 -6.03 -0.04
CA SER A 468 -8.47 -4.68 -0.59
C SER A 468 -7.98 -4.65 -2.05
N ASP A 469 -7.34 -5.73 -2.49
CA ASP A 469 -6.69 -5.84 -3.78
C ASP A 469 -7.63 -6.37 -4.87
N ALA A 470 -8.78 -6.96 -4.52
CA ALA A 470 -9.70 -7.62 -5.45
C ALA A 470 -10.22 -6.66 -6.53
N VAL A 471 -10.37 -5.37 -6.19
CA VAL A 471 -10.75 -4.33 -7.14
C VAL A 471 -9.74 -4.20 -8.29
N PHE A 472 -8.44 -4.30 -8.01
CA PHE A 472 -7.41 -4.14 -9.03
C PHE A 472 -7.33 -5.36 -9.93
N THR A 473 -7.52 -6.56 -9.36
CA THR A 473 -7.67 -7.79 -10.14
C THR A 473 -8.86 -7.73 -11.09
N TYR A 474 -10.00 -7.18 -10.64
CA TYR A 474 -11.16 -6.99 -11.51
C TYR A 474 -10.90 -5.97 -12.62
N LEU A 475 -10.27 -4.83 -12.29
CA LEU A 475 -9.96 -3.79 -13.27
C LEU A 475 -8.97 -4.27 -14.33
N GLU A 476 -7.96 -5.04 -13.94
CA GLU A 476 -7.02 -5.67 -14.86
C GLU A 476 -7.77 -6.57 -15.86
N ALA A 477 -8.79 -7.32 -15.46
CA ALA A 477 -9.56 -8.16 -16.37
C ALA A 477 -10.48 -7.39 -17.36
N LEU A 478 -10.62 -6.06 -17.22
CA LEU A 478 -11.42 -5.22 -18.12
C LEU A 478 -10.63 -4.69 -19.33
N ASP A 479 -9.29 -4.70 -19.26
CA ASP A 479 -8.36 -4.31 -20.32
C ASP A 479 -8.10 -5.46 -21.30
#